data_AF-A0A178WSF7-F1
#
_entry.id   AF-A0A178WSF7-F1
#
_cell.length_a   1.000
_cell.length_b   1.000
_cell.length_c   1.000
_cell.angle_alpha   90.00
_cell.angle_beta   90.00
_cell.angle_gamma   90.00
#
_symmetry.space_group_name_H-M   'P 1'
#
loop_
_entity.id
_entity.type
_entity.pdbx_description
1 polymer ?
#
loop_
_entity_poly.entity_id
_entity_poly.type
_entity_poly.pdbx_seq_one_letter_code
_entity_poly.pdbx_strand_id
1 'polypeptide(L)'
;MTRIPPRYLLQFDEPAGYLDFARFGPPSHAVLDTTARLLEATTKAGPSTVDELMRQEIRAKAAAARLCGSDTDHTVLLPHTSLGLFQAAFNSHGDVLVSAAEFPANTYPWARAEQAGRVRMRRLEGGYVTADRLAAALTPETTVVSVSAVDFRTGYRADLAALREVAGDRLLVVDGIQGFGVVEAPWEVADVLVVGGQKWLRAGWGTGFAVLSDRALARMDPILSGWTGARDSGLFDNEIHPADPTAASWSISNLSPVTSGAFAAALELVEETGVAAIAGRIDERVGELEEVLRSFGAEIVSATERRAGILAFSLPEKPAEQVGAALTAAGIAATVRPEHVRVSPHASTPAAAAELVRDALETLLRPRRVVPVASVSGAATHELLTALIPAVDGLAAMLGPGNEVLLHDLSRLPDSIVAIAGKLTGRSVGGPMTDLLLGLVRRGTTQDLTNYRTHSPDGREIRSSTLFLRDAEGTAIGCLCVNSELPAAAQTSEERREETFLPDVDSLQRFLVGRAIGKSGIPVELMKKRHKSAVVRELDEAGYFLIKDAVDHLAGQLEVTRYTIYNYLNEIRAG
;
A
#
# COMPACT_ATOMS: atom_id res chain seq x y z
N MET A 1 11.42 -11.66 -29.91
CA MET A 1 10.82 -10.71 -28.96
C MET A 1 10.62 -9.38 -29.66
N THR A 2 9.39 -8.86 -29.66
CA THR A 2 9.08 -7.54 -30.23
C THR A 2 9.65 -6.48 -29.30
N ARG A 3 10.65 -5.72 -29.77
CA ARG A 3 11.30 -4.68 -28.96
C ARG A 3 10.33 -3.54 -28.71
N ILE A 4 10.28 -3.03 -27.48
CA ILE A 4 9.44 -1.89 -27.15
C ILE A 4 9.88 -0.64 -27.94
N PRO A 5 8.97 0.06 -28.64
CA PRO A 5 9.29 1.26 -29.38
C PRO A 5 9.80 2.38 -28.45
N PRO A 6 10.90 3.09 -28.78
CA PRO A 6 11.37 4.23 -28.00
C PRO A 6 10.30 5.32 -27.80
N ARG A 7 9.44 5.53 -28.79
CA ARG A 7 8.31 6.47 -28.73
C ARG A 7 7.34 6.19 -27.58
N TYR A 8 7.18 4.93 -27.18
CA TYR A 8 6.34 4.56 -26.05
C TYR A 8 7.00 4.97 -24.73
N LEU A 9 8.31 4.71 -24.59
CA LEU A 9 9.06 5.05 -23.39
C LEU A 9 9.11 6.56 -23.14
N LEU A 10 9.18 7.37 -24.20
CA LEU A 10 9.19 8.83 -24.11
C LEU A 10 7.88 9.46 -23.61
N GLN A 11 6.81 8.67 -23.43
CA GLN A 11 5.52 9.16 -22.94
C GLN A 11 5.47 9.32 -21.41
N PHE A 12 6.54 9.00 -20.71
CA PHE A 12 6.49 8.66 -19.29
C PHE A 12 7.69 9.23 -18.54
N ASP A 13 7.41 9.91 -17.41
CA ASP A 13 8.41 10.62 -16.59
C ASP A 13 8.57 10.03 -15.17
N GLU A 14 7.91 8.91 -14.86
CA GLU A 14 7.99 8.34 -13.51
C GLU A 14 9.44 8.03 -13.10
N PRO A 15 9.78 8.22 -11.81
CA PRO A 15 11.12 7.92 -11.32
C PRO A 15 11.41 6.41 -11.40
N ALA A 16 12.69 6.07 -11.53
CA ALA A 16 13.15 4.68 -11.60
C ALA A 16 12.66 3.80 -10.44
N GLY A 17 12.50 4.38 -9.24
CA GLY A 17 11.97 3.69 -8.06
C GLY A 17 10.47 3.43 -8.05
N TYR A 18 9.70 3.88 -9.06
CA TYR A 18 8.25 3.64 -9.07
C TYR A 18 7.93 2.20 -9.48
N LEU A 19 7.59 1.35 -8.50
CA LEU A 19 7.28 -0.06 -8.68
C LEU A 19 5.88 -0.42 -8.14
N ASP A 20 4.90 0.49 -8.23
CA ASP A 20 3.54 0.30 -7.69
C ASP A 20 2.44 0.38 -8.78
N PHE A 21 2.76 -0.01 -10.02
CA PHE A 21 1.84 0.05 -11.17
C PHE A 21 0.57 -0.80 -11.03
N ALA A 22 0.62 -1.88 -10.23
CA ALA A 22 -0.54 -2.69 -9.91
C ALA A 22 -1.55 -2.00 -8.97
N ARG A 23 -1.18 -0.83 -8.41
CA ARG A 23 -2.05 0.06 -7.63
C ARG A 23 -2.51 1.25 -8.46
N PHE A 24 -1.59 1.93 -9.13
CA PHE A 24 -1.86 3.09 -9.98
C PHE A 24 -0.79 3.20 -11.07
N GLY A 25 -1.20 3.49 -12.31
CA GLY A 25 -0.28 3.77 -13.39
C GLY A 25 -0.28 5.26 -13.71
N PRO A 26 0.82 6.00 -13.45
CA PRO A 26 0.93 7.41 -13.80
C PRO A 26 0.60 7.64 -15.28
N PRO A 27 -0.26 8.59 -15.64
CA PRO A 27 -0.67 8.75 -17.04
C PRO A 27 0.47 9.12 -17.99
N SER A 28 0.33 8.75 -19.26
CA SER A 28 1.23 9.21 -20.34
C SER A 28 1.10 10.72 -20.62
N HIS A 29 2.11 11.32 -21.26
CA HIS A 29 2.00 12.65 -21.85
C HIS A 29 0.82 12.76 -22.82
N ALA A 30 0.59 11.77 -23.69
CA ALA A 30 -0.57 11.77 -24.58
C ALA A 30 -1.92 11.88 -23.84
N VAL A 31 -2.04 11.25 -22.68
CA VAL A 31 -3.23 11.35 -21.81
C VAL A 31 -3.34 12.74 -21.18
N LEU A 32 -2.22 13.28 -20.68
CA LEU A 32 -2.15 14.62 -20.09
C LEU A 32 -2.52 15.70 -21.12
N ASP A 33 -1.89 15.66 -22.29
CA ASP A 33 -2.10 16.62 -23.38
C ASP A 33 -3.54 16.55 -23.90
N THR A 34 -4.08 15.34 -24.07
CA THR A 34 -5.48 15.16 -24.48
C THR A 34 -6.45 15.72 -23.44
N THR A 35 -6.19 15.47 -22.16
CA THR A 35 -6.99 16.01 -21.05
C THR A 35 -6.98 17.53 -21.06
N ALA A 36 -5.80 18.15 -21.09
CA ALA A 36 -5.63 19.60 -21.09
C ALA A 36 -6.31 20.25 -22.30
N ARG A 37 -6.08 19.71 -23.51
CA ARG A 37 -6.68 20.20 -24.75
C ARG A 37 -8.21 20.11 -24.73
N LEU A 38 -8.78 19.01 -24.28
CA LEU A 38 -10.22 18.83 -24.23
C LEU A 38 -10.86 19.73 -23.17
N LEU A 39 -10.21 19.90 -22.02
CA LEU A 39 -10.67 20.84 -21.00
C LEU A 39 -10.59 22.29 -21.49
N GLU A 40 -9.55 22.67 -22.22
CA GLU A 40 -9.48 23.99 -22.86
C GLU A 40 -10.61 24.16 -23.90
N ALA A 41 -10.90 23.12 -24.68
CA ALA A 41 -11.96 23.15 -25.67
C ALA A 41 -13.34 23.43 -25.05
N THR A 42 -13.61 22.97 -23.82
CA THR A 42 -14.89 23.25 -23.14
C THR A 42 -15.10 24.74 -22.88
N THR A 43 -14.03 25.54 -22.82
CA THR A 43 -14.11 27.00 -22.61
C THR A 43 -14.57 27.76 -23.84
N LYS A 44 -14.49 27.16 -25.04
CA LYS A 44 -14.86 27.83 -26.29
C LYS A 44 -16.37 28.01 -26.44
N ALA A 45 -17.17 27.10 -25.86
CA ALA A 45 -18.63 27.14 -25.87
C ALA A 45 -19.26 27.45 -27.25
N GLY A 46 -18.64 26.96 -28.33
CA GLY A 46 -19.15 27.13 -29.68
C GLY A 46 -20.28 26.16 -30.01
N PRO A 47 -21.01 26.37 -31.11
CA PRO A 47 -22.18 25.56 -31.46
C PRO A 47 -21.89 24.06 -31.62
N SER A 48 -20.69 23.67 -32.05
CA SER A 48 -20.29 22.26 -32.20
C SER A 48 -19.59 21.68 -30.97
N THR A 49 -19.17 22.52 -30.00
CA THR A 49 -18.21 22.14 -28.95
C THR A 49 -18.66 20.90 -28.18
N VAL A 50 -19.93 20.81 -27.80
CA VAL A 50 -20.48 19.66 -27.07
C VAL A 50 -20.41 18.39 -27.92
N ASP A 51 -20.79 18.46 -29.19
CA ASP A 51 -20.74 17.32 -30.11
C ASP A 51 -19.31 16.81 -30.31
N GLU A 52 -18.32 17.70 -30.41
CA GLU A 52 -16.91 17.30 -30.56
C GLU A 52 -16.34 16.63 -29.31
N LEU A 53 -16.79 17.08 -28.14
CA LEU A 53 -16.47 16.48 -26.86
C LEU A 53 -17.13 15.11 -26.73
N MET A 54 -18.42 14.98 -27.05
CA MET A 54 -19.15 13.71 -26.99
C MET A 54 -18.56 12.64 -27.93
N ARG A 55 -17.98 13.03 -29.07
CA ARG A 55 -17.26 12.09 -29.97
C ARG A 55 -16.07 11.38 -29.29
N GLN A 56 -15.54 11.88 -28.18
CA GLN A 56 -14.46 11.20 -27.46
C GLN A 56 -14.89 9.88 -26.83
N GLU A 57 -16.16 9.74 -26.44
CA GLU A 57 -16.71 8.47 -25.97
C GLU A 57 -16.68 7.41 -27.08
N ILE A 58 -17.13 7.78 -28.28
CA ILE A 58 -17.11 6.89 -29.46
C ILE A 58 -15.67 6.45 -29.77
N ARG A 59 -14.71 7.39 -29.71
CA ARG A 59 -13.28 7.10 -29.94
C ARG A 59 -12.74 6.07 -28.94
N ALA A 60 -12.97 6.28 -27.64
CA ALA A 60 -12.50 5.36 -26.60
C ALA A 60 -13.16 3.98 -26.73
N LYS A 61 -14.47 3.95 -26.95
CA LYS A 61 -15.25 2.72 -27.15
C LYS A 61 -14.74 1.91 -28.36
N ALA A 62 -14.44 2.58 -29.47
CA ALA A 62 -13.88 1.93 -30.65
C ALA A 62 -12.46 1.36 -30.39
N ALA A 63 -11.60 2.09 -29.66
CA ALA A 63 -10.27 1.60 -29.31
C ALA A 63 -10.32 0.38 -28.36
N ALA A 64 -11.21 0.42 -27.36
CA ALA A 64 -11.46 -0.71 -26.46
C ALA A 64 -11.95 -1.94 -27.23
N ALA A 65 -12.93 -1.78 -28.13
CA ALA A 65 -13.46 -2.86 -28.95
C ALA A 65 -12.38 -3.56 -29.79
N ARG A 66 -11.52 -2.79 -30.48
CA ARG A 66 -10.42 -3.34 -31.28
C ARG A 66 -9.42 -4.12 -30.44
N LEU A 67 -9.01 -3.59 -29.28
CA LEU A 67 -8.09 -4.28 -28.37
C LEU A 67 -8.67 -5.56 -27.76
N CYS A 68 -10.00 -5.66 -27.68
CA CYS A 68 -10.70 -6.86 -27.20
C CYS A 68 -11.05 -7.86 -28.33
N GLY A 69 -10.82 -7.53 -29.59
CA GLY A 69 -11.31 -8.33 -30.72
C GLY A 69 -12.85 -8.38 -30.81
N SER A 70 -13.51 -7.30 -30.40
CA SER A 70 -14.97 -7.15 -30.36
C SER A 70 -15.42 -5.96 -31.21
N ASP A 71 -16.66 -5.52 -31.06
CA ASP A 71 -17.25 -4.37 -31.74
C ASP A 71 -17.86 -3.36 -30.74
N THR A 72 -18.34 -2.24 -31.28
CA THR A 72 -18.94 -1.19 -30.46
C THR A 72 -20.30 -1.58 -29.89
N ASP A 73 -21.07 -2.46 -30.51
CA ASP A 73 -22.37 -2.85 -29.96
C ASP A 73 -22.15 -3.72 -28.70
N HIS A 74 -21.06 -4.47 -28.65
CA HIS A 74 -20.67 -5.26 -27.50
C HIS A 74 -19.87 -4.49 -26.44
N THR A 75 -19.54 -3.22 -26.65
CA THR A 75 -18.67 -2.43 -25.76
C THR A 75 -19.38 -1.23 -25.14
N VAL A 76 -19.16 -0.99 -23.84
CA VAL A 76 -19.70 0.16 -23.10
C VAL A 76 -18.64 0.78 -22.20
N LEU A 77 -18.57 2.10 -22.13
CA LEU A 77 -17.64 2.76 -21.20
C LEU A 77 -18.22 2.81 -19.79
N LEU A 78 -17.33 2.72 -18.81
CA LEU A 78 -17.64 2.74 -17.38
C LEU A 78 -16.62 3.61 -16.64
N PRO A 79 -16.97 4.23 -15.50
CA PRO A 79 -16.04 5.06 -14.75
C PRO A 79 -14.95 4.25 -14.02
N HIS A 80 -15.18 2.95 -13.78
CA HIS A 80 -14.23 2.05 -13.11
C HIS A 80 -14.74 0.60 -13.09
N THR A 81 -13.81 -0.36 -12.90
CA THR A 81 -14.10 -1.80 -12.84
C THR A 81 -15.20 -2.17 -11.86
N SER A 82 -15.24 -1.55 -10.67
CA SER A 82 -16.25 -1.89 -9.66
C SER A 82 -17.68 -1.71 -10.19
N LEU A 83 -17.96 -0.69 -11.03
CA LEU A 83 -19.32 -0.48 -11.53
C LEU A 83 -19.72 -1.61 -12.48
N GLY A 84 -18.83 -1.99 -13.40
CA GLY A 84 -19.10 -3.10 -14.32
C GLY A 84 -19.29 -4.43 -13.60
N LEU A 85 -18.54 -4.70 -12.53
CA LEU A 85 -18.75 -5.90 -11.71
C LEU A 85 -20.06 -5.84 -10.90
N PHE A 86 -20.47 -4.66 -10.42
CA PHE A 86 -21.80 -4.45 -9.84
C PHE A 86 -22.91 -4.70 -10.86
N GLN A 87 -22.76 -4.21 -12.10
CA GLN A 87 -23.71 -4.48 -13.17
C GLN A 87 -23.76 -5.96 -13.51
N ALA A 88 -22.62 -6.62 -13.71
CA ALA A 88 -22.56 -8.06 -13.95
C ALA A 88 -23.28 -8.84 -12.84
N ALA A 89 -23.06 -8.48 -11.57
CA ALA A 89 -23.67 -9.16 -10.43
C ALA A 89 -25.18 -8.94 -10.33
N PHE A 90 -25.66 -7.70 -10.47
CA PHE A 90 -27.08 -7.38 -10.36
C PHE A 90 -27.89 -7.81 -11.58
N ASN A 91 -27.25 -7.90 -12.74
CA ASN A 91 -27.87 -8.34 -13.98
C ASN A 91 -27.84 -9.87 -14.14
N SER A 92 -27.20 -10.60 -13.23
CA SER A 92 -27.13 -12.07 -13.23
C SER A 92 -28.19 -12.71 -12.33
N HIS A 93 -28.45 -14.00 -12.56
CA HIS A 93 -29.32 -14.84 -11.74
C HIS A 93 -28.70 -16.22 -11.47
N GLY A 94 -29.19 -16.92 -10.45
CA GLY A 94 -28.76 -18.29 -10.11
C GLY A 94 -27.51 -18.33 -9.22
N ASP A 95 -26.80 -19.46 -9.22
CA ASP A 95 -25.61 -19.63 -8.38
C ASP A 95 -24.38 -19.05 -9.09
N VAL A 96 -23.67 -18.14 -8.42
CA VAL A 96 -22.37 -17.61 -8.86
C VAL A 96 -21.25 -18.27 -8.07
N LEU A 97 -20.23 -18.76 -8.77
CA LEU A 97 -18.98 -19.20 -8.17
C LEU A 97 -17.93 -18.10 -8.31
N VAL A 98 -17.37 -17.67 -7.18
CA VAL A 98 -16.34 -16.63 -7.12
C VAL A 98 -15.26 -17.03 -6.12
N SER A 99 -13.99 -16.76 -6.43
CA SER A 99 -12.91 -17.11 -5.50
C SER A 99 -12.98 -16.28 -4.22
N ALA A 100 -12.78 -16.93 -3.07
CA ALA A 100 -12.66 -16.25 -1.78
C ALA A 100 -11.44 -15.30 -1.75
N ALA A 101 -10.50 -15.53 -2.65
CA ALA A 101 -9.24 -14.83 -2.78
C ALA A 101 -9.29 -13.64 -3.78
N GLU A 102 -10.44 -13.40 -4.40
CA GLU A 102 -10.68 -12.27 -5.31
C GLU A 102 -10.42 -10.92 -4.61
N PHE A 103 -10.08 -9.91 -5.41
CA PHE A 103 -10.04 -8.54 -4.90
C PHE A 103 -11.45 -8.13 -4.43
N PRO A 104 -11.60 -7.30 -3.37
CA PRO A 104 -12.93 -6.97 -2.84
C PRO A 104 -13.90 -6.38 -3.87
N ALA A 105 -13.42 -5.67 -4.90
CA ALA A 105 -14.26 -5.17 -5.98
C ALA A 105 -14.93 -6.28 -6.81
N ASN A 106 -14.40 -7.51 -6.79
CA ASN A 106 -15.00 -8.69 -7.40
C ASN A 106 -15.59 -9.67 -6.36
N THR A 107 -15.77 -9.24 -5.11
CA THR A 107 -16.46 -10.03 -4.07
C THR A 107 -17.71 -9.31 -3.58
N TYR A 108 -17.60 -8.02 -3.27
CA TYR A 108 -18.72 -7.22 -2.78
C TYR A 108 -19.92 -7.17 -3.74
N PRO A 109 -19.76 -7.01 -5.07
CA PRO A 109 -20.90 -7.03 -6.00
C PRO A 109 -21.80 -8.25 -5.83
N TRP A 110 -21.21 -9.44 -5.81
CA TRP A 110 -21.93 -10.71 -5.69
C TRP A 110 -22.61 -10.85 -4.33
N ALA A 111 -21.94 -10.44 -3.25
CA ALA A 111 -22.54 -10.42 -1.92
C ALA A 111 -23.73 -9.46 -1.82
N ARG A 112 -23.66 -8.28 -2.47
CA ARG A 112 -24.78 -7.33 -2.50
C ARG A 112 -25.92 -7.81 -3.39
N ALA A 113 -25.61 -8.44 -4.52
CA ALA A 113 -26.60 -9.04 -5.39
C ALA A 113 -27.32 -10.22 -4.71
N GLU A 114 -26.62 -11.02 -3.90
CA GLU A 114 -27.22 -12.05 -3.06
C GLU A 114 -28.16 -11.47 -2.00
N GLN A 115 -27.74 -10.41 -1.30
CA GLN A 115 -28.60 -9.69 -0.34
C GLN A 115 -29.86 -9.11 -1.01
N ALA A 116 -29.76 -8.73 -2.29
CA ALA A 116 -30.88 -8.25 -3.09
C ALA A 116 -31.73 -9.39 -3.69
N GLY A 117 -31.41 -10.66 -3.41
CA GLY A 117 -32.13 -11.83 -3.90
C GLY A 117 -31.95 -12.11 -5.40
N ARG A 118 -30.90 -11.57 -6.04
CA ARG A 118 -30.61 -11.77 -7.47
C ARG A 118 -29.86 -13.07 -7.74
N VAL A 119 -28.82 -13.33 -6.95
CA VAL A 119 -27.93 -14.50 -7.11
C VAL A 119 -27.80 -15.24 -5.78
N ARG A 120 -27.21 -16.43 -5.82
CA ARG A 120 -26.70 -17.13 -4.62
C ARG A 120 -25.19 -17.26 -4.74
N MET A 121 -24.45 -16.69 -3.81
CA MET A 121 -22.99 -16.64 -3.88
C MET A 121 -22.38 -17.90 -3.30
N ARG A 122 -21.49 -18.53 -4.07
CA ARG A 122 -20.67 -19.66 -3.64
C ARG A 122 -19.20 -19.30 -3.78
N ARG A 123 -18.41 -19.70 -2.78
CA ARG A 123 -16.99 -19.35 -2.70
C ARG A 123 -16.12 -20.54 -3.09
N LEU A 124 -15.14 -20.28 -3.95
CA LEU A 124 -14.00 -21.18 -4.15
C LEU A 124 -12.92 -20.81 -3.13
N GLU A 125 -12.71 -21.67 -2.13
CA GLU A 125 -11.82 -21.38 -1.00
C GLU A 125 -10.33 -21.52 -1.35
N GLY A 126 -9.51 -20.54 -0.97
CA GLY A 126 -8.04 -20.58 -1.05
C GLY A 126 -7.43 -20.67 -2.47
N GLY A 127 -6.10 -20.49 -2.56
CA GLY A 127 -5.26 -20.76 -3.74
C GLY A 127 -5.60 -20.01 -5.05
N TYR A 128 -4.94 -20.41 -6.14
CA TYR A 128 -5.18 -19.89 -7.49
C TYR A 128 -6.44 -20.49 -8.13
N VAL A 129 -7.12 -19.72 -8.97
CA VAL A 129 -8.26 -20.20 -9.75
C VAL A 129 -7.72 -20.96 -10.96
N THR A 130 -7.80 -22.29 -10.92
CA THR A 130 -7.38 -23.20 -12.00
C THR A 130 -8.58 -23.94 -12.56
N ALA A 131 -8.45 -24.47 -13.77
CA ALA A 131 -9.50 -25.26 -14.43
C ALA A 131 -9.94 -26.47 -13.58
N ASP A 132 -9.01 -27.22 -13.02
CA ASP A 132 -9.31 -28.39 -12.17
C ASP A 132 -10.12 -28.01 -10.92
N ARG A 133 -9.73 -26.90 -10.28
CA ARG A 133 -10.41 -26.42 -9.07
C ARG A 133 -11.79 -25.85 -9.38
N LEU A 134 -11.93 -25.20 -10.53
CA LEU A 134 -13.22 -24.79 -11.04
C LEU A 134 -14.11 -26.02 -11.29
N ALA A 135 -13.61 -27.01 -12.04
CA ALA A 135 -14.34 -28.21 -12.40
C ALA A 135 -14.85 -28.97 -11.16
N ALA A 136 -14.03 -29.06 -10.12
CA ALA A 136 -14.40 -29.70 -8.85
C ALA A 136 -15.46 -28.92 -8.05
N ALA A 137 -15.57 -27.60 -8.25
CA ALA A 137 -16.47 -26.73 -7.49
C ALA A 137 -17.80 -26.44 -8.20
N LEU A 138 -17.86 -26.60 -9.53
CA LEU A 138 -19.06 -26.41 -10.32
C LEU A 138 -20.16 -27.39 -9.92
N THR A 139 -21.42 -26.92 -9.93
CA THR A 139 -22.60 -27.78 -9.82
C THR A 139 -23.59 -27.48 -10.95
N PRO A 140 -24.64 -28.31 -11.12
CA PRO A 140 -25.68 -28.05 -12.12
C PRO A 140 -26.36 -26.69 -11.96
N GLU A 141 -26.41 -26.15 -10.74
CA GLU A 141 -27.04 -24.86 -10.43
C GLU A 141 -26.16 -23.66 -10.73
N THR A 142 -24.84 -23.87 -10.91
CA THR A 142 -23.91 -22.76 -11.20
C THR A 142 -24.23 -22.18 -12.57
N THR A 143 -24.55 -20.89 -12.62
CA THR A 143 -24.87 -20.13 -13.84
C THR A 143 -23.76 -19.17 -14.22
N VAL A 144 -22.99 -18.68 -13.24
CA VAL A 144 -21.93 -17.69 -13.43
C VAL A 144 -20.64 -18.11 -12.72
N VAL A 145 -19.51 -17.86 -13.36
CA VAL A 145 -18.17 -17.95 -12.79
C VAL A 145 -17.53 -16.58 -12.88
N SER A 146 -17.13 -15.99 -11.75
CA SER A 146 -16.39 -14.71 -11.74
C SER A 146 -14.95 -14.92 -11.32
N VAL A 147 -14.00 -14.37 -12.09
CA VAL A 147 -12.57 -14.55 -11.89
C VAL A 147 -11.78 -13.29 -12.26
N SER A 148 -10.76 -12.95 -11.49
CA SER A 148 -9.73 -12.01 -11.94
C SER A 148 -8.79 -12.68 -12.96
N ALA A 149 -8.58 -12.05 -14.12
CA ALA A 149 -7.62 -12.54 -15.12
C ALA A 149 -6.19 -12.63 -14.56
N VAL A 150 -5.86 -11.70 -13.66
CA VAL A 150 -4.59 -11.67 -12.93
C VAL A 150 -4.86 -11.45 -11.44
N ASP A 151 -4.37 -12.35 -10.60
CA ASP A 151 -4.45 -12.22 -9.13
C ASP A 151 -3.68 -10.98 -8.67
N PHE A 152 -4.36 -10.05 -7.99
CA PHE A 152 -3.76 -8.79 -7.55
C PHE A 152 -2.63 -8.96 -6.51
N ARG A 153 -2.54 -10.11 -5.85
CA ARG A 153 -1.57 -10.39 -4.79
C ARG A 153 -0.31 -11.00 -5.37
N THR A 154 -0.47 -12.01 -6.22
CA THR A 154 0.63 -12.87 -6.67
C THR A 154 0.99 -12.68 -8.14
N GLY A 155 0.18 -11.93 -8.90
CA GLY A 155 0.34 -11.83 -10.34
C GLY A 155 0.00 -13.09 -11.11
N TYR A 156 -0.59 -14.10 -10.47
CA TYR A 156 -0.99 -15.33 -11.15
C TYR A 156 -1.97 -15.02 -12.28
N ARG A 157 -1.64 -15.46 -13.50
CA ARG A 157 -2.46 -15.33 -14.70
C ARG A 157 -3.37 -16.55 -14.83
N ALA A 158 -4.67 -16.32 -14.69
CA ALA A 158 -5.68 -17.34 -14.92
C ALA A 158 -5.61 -17.86 -16.37
N ASP A 159 -5.77 -19.17 -16.56
CA ASP A 159 -5.90 -19.75 -17.89
C ASP A 159 -7.34 -19.57 -18.38
N LEU A 160 -7.62 -18.42 -19.00
CA LEU A 160 -8.98 -18.07 -19.42
C LEU A 160 -9.56 -19.08 -20.44
N ALA A 161 -8.73 -19.64 -21.32
CA ALA A 161 -9.17 -20.66 -22.27
C ALA A 161 -9.59 -21.95 -21.54
N ALA A 162 -8.74 -22.47 -20.65
CA ALA A 162 -9.07 -23.67 -19.88
C ALA A 162 -10.26 -23.45 -18.93
N LEU A 163 -10.38 -22.25 -18.33
CA LEU A 163 -11.54 -21.89 -17.51
C LEU A 163 -12.82 -21.81 -18.34
N ARG A 164 -12.76 -21.28 -19.57
CA ARG A 164 -13.89 -21.27 -20.51
C ARG A 164 -14.34 -22.68 -20.85
N GLU A 165 -13.41 -23.58 -21.17
CA GLU A 165 -13.72 -25.00 -21.46
C GLU A 165 -14.49 -25.65 -20.32
N VAL A 166 -14.01 -25.49 -19.08
CA VAL A 166 -14.65 -26.06 -17.89
C VAL A 166 -16.00 -25.37 -17.57
N ALA A 167 -16.09 -24.06 -17.73
CA ALA A 167 -17.32 -23.32 -17.46
C ALA A 167 -18.46 -23.70 -18.44
N GLY A 168 -18.12 -24.08 -19.68
CA GLY A 168 -19.08 -24.57 -20.68
C GLY A 168 -20.10 -23.50 -21.10
N ASP A 169 -21.38 -23.75 -20.85
CA ASP A 169 -22.46 -22.80 -21.17
C ASP A 169 -22.68 -21.71 -20.12
N ARG A 170 -22.00 -21.79 -18.97
CA ARG A 170 -22.11 -20.78 -17.89
C ARG A 170 -21.52 -19.45 -18.33
N LEU A 171 -21.97 -18.35 -17.73
CA LEU A 171 -21.38 -17.04 -17.96
C LEU A 171 -20.02 -16.93 -17.26
N LEU A 172 -18.99 -16.54 -17.99
CA LEU A 172 -17.66 -16.26 -17.48
C LEU A 172 -17.47 -14.74 -17.38
N VAL A 173 -17.46 -14.23 -16.15
CA VAL A 173 -17.19 -12.82 -15.84
C VAL A 173 -15.72 -12.66 -15.47
N VAL A 174 -15.01 -11.80 -16.18
CA VAL A 174 -13.56 -11.59 -16.04
C VAL A 174 -13.26 -10.16 -15.61
N ASP A 175 -12.63 -10.02 -14.44
CA ASP A 175 -11.98 -8.77 -14.05
C ASP A 175 -10.59 -8.69 -14.72
N GLY A 176 -10.47 -7.82 -15.72
CA GLY A 176 -9.24 -7.62 -16.50
C GLY A 176 -8.31 -6.54 -15.94
N ILE A 177 -8.62 -5.91 -14.81
CA ILE A 177 -7.94 -4.68 -14.36
C ILE A 177 -6.44 -4.84 -14.11
N GLN A 178 -5.96 -6.06 -13.85
CA GLN A 178 -4.55 -6.35 -13.58
C GLN A 178 -3.78 -6.93 -14.78
N GLY A 179 -4.43 -7.12 -15.94
CA GLY A 179 -3.80 -7.76 -17.10
C GLY A 179 -4.11 -7.12 -18.45
N PHE A 180 -5.24 -6.43 -18.60
CA PHE A 180 -5.63 -5.87 -19.89
C PHE A 180 -4.62 -4.81 -20.38
N GLY A 181 -4.20 -4.94 -21.64
CA GLY A 181 -3.19 -4.08 -22.28
C GLY A 181 -1.73 -4.43 -21.94
N VAL A 182 -1.48 -5.35 -21.02
CA VAL A 182 -0.12 -5.74 -20.57
C VAL A 182 0.11 -7.25 -20.51
N VAL A 183 -0.92 -8.05 -20.77
CA VAL A 183 -0.87 -9.51 -20.86
C VAL A 183 -1.59 -9.94 -22.13
N GLU A 184 -0.97 -10.85 -22.88
CA GLU A 184 -1.65 -11.57 -23.96
C GLU A 184 -2.55 -12.65 -23.34
N ALA A 185 -3.86 -12.47 -23.51
CA ALA A 185 -4.89 -13.39 -23.07
C ALA A 185 -6.03 -13.41 -24.11
N PRO A 186 -6.76 -14.53 -24.23
CA PRO A 186 -7.88 -14.63 -25.15
C PRO A 186 -9.11 -13.96 -24.51
N TRP A 187 -9.15 -12.63 -24.54
CA TRP A 187 -10.18 -11.82 -23.89
C TRP A 187 -11.61 -12.14 -24.35
N GLU A 188 -11.75 -12.58 -25.60
CA GLU A 188 -13.00 -12.97 -26.26
C GLU A 188 -13.70 -14.19 -25.63
N VAL A 189 -13.01 -14.97 -24.79
CA VAL A 189 -13.63 -16.11 -24.09
C VAL A 189 -14.49 -15.66 -22.90
N ALA A 190 -14.34 -14.41 -22.45
CA ALA A 190 -15.16 -13.85 -21.39
C ALA A 190 -16.55 -13.52 -21.94
N ASP A 191 -17.60 -13.92 -21.21
CA ASP A 191 -18.96 -13.47 -21.53
C ASP A 191 -19.16 -12.01 -21.07
N VAL A 192 -18.48 -11.60 -20.00
CA VAL A 192 -18.35 -10.21 -19.57
C VAL A 192 -16.89 -9.96 -19.22
N LEU A 193 -16.24 -9.02 -19.90
CA LEU A 193 -14.92 -8.50 -19.52
C LEU A 193 -15.10 -7.11 -18.93
N VAL A 194 -14.52 -6.84 -17.76
CA VAL A 194 -14.54 -5.51 -17.14
C VAL A 194 -13.12 -5.01 -16.89
N VAL A 195 -12.81 -3.79 -17.32
CA VAL A 195 -11.47 -3.20 -17.23
C VAL A 195 -11.54 -1.77 -16.72
N GLY A 196 -10.60 -1.39 -15.86
CA GLY A 196 -10.39 -0.02 -15.38
C GLY A 196 -9.09 0.55 -15.93
N GLY A 197 -9.07 1.83 -16.29
CA GLY A 197 -7.93 2.45 -16.96
C GLY A 197 -6.82 2.97 -16.05
N GLN A 198 -7.06 3.07 -14.74
CA GLN A 198 -6.16 3.76 -13.80
C GLN A 198 -4.88 3.00 -13.41
N LYS A 199 -4.75 1.73 -13.82
CA LYS A 199 -3.59 0.88 -13.51
C LYS A 199 -2.71 0.72 -14.75
N TRP A 200 -2.71 -0.46 -15.35
CA TRP A 200 -1.80 -0.85 -16.42
C TRP A 200 -2.00 -0.09 -17.73
N LEU A 201 -3.22 0.36 -18.00
CA LEU A 201 -3.54 1.22 -19.13
C LEU A 201 -3.09 2.67 -18.94
N ARG A 202 -2.80 3.09 -17.70
CA ARG A 202 -2.26 4.43 -17.39
C ARG A 202 -3.11 5.57 -17.95
N ALA A 203 -4.44 5.42 -17.83
CA ALA A 203 -5.42 6.38 -18.34
C ALA A 203 -5.93 7.39 -17.29
N GLY A 204 -5.52 7.23 -16.03
CA GLY A 204 -6.05 8.01 -14.91
C GLY A 204 -7.39 7.45 -14.37
N TRP A 205 -7.90 8.06 -13.30
CA TRP A 205 -9.17 7.66 -12.67
C TRP A 205 -10.40 8.06 -13.49
N GLY A 206 -11.53 7.39 -13.23
CA GLY A 206 -12.79 7.68 -13.93
C GLY A 206 -12.86 7.05 -15.33
N THR A 207 -11.97 6.12 -15.65
CA THR A 207 -11.87 5.45 -16.95
C THR A 207 -12.03 3.94 -16.82
N GLY A 208 -12.70 3.34 -17.79
CA GLY A 208 -12.97 1.90 -17.83
C GLY A 208 -13.98 1.54 -18.91
N PHE A 209 -14.16 0.24 -19.13
CA PHE A 209 -15.16 -0.29 -20.05
C PHE A 209 -15.61 -1.68 -19.60
N ALA A 210 -16.72 -2.13 -20.16
CA ALA A 210 -17.08 -3.54 -20.22
C ALA A 210 -17.30 -3.98 -21.67
N VAL A 211 -16.98 -5.23 -21.95
CA VAL A 211 -17.38 -5.95 -23.17
C VAL A 211 -18.32 -7.08 -22.76
N LEU A 212 -19.43 -7.19 -23.47
CA LEU A 212 -20.42 -8.24 -23.28
C LEU A 212 -20.43 -9.14 -24.52
N SER A 213 -20.57 -10.44 -24.34
CA SER A 213 -20.87 -11.37 -25.44
C SER A 213 -22.36 -11.39 -25.76
N ASP A 214 -22.73 -11.93 -26.93
CA ASP A 214 -24.13 -12.28 -27.25
C ASP A 214 -24.80 -13.10 -26.14
N ARG A 215 -24.04 -14.03 -25.53
CA ARG A 215 -24.54 -14.88 -24.44
C ARG A 215 -24.88 -14.07 -23.20
N ALA A 216 -24.06 -13.08 -22.86
CA ALA A 216 -24.34 -12.17 -21.74
C ALA A 216 -25.54 -11.28 -22.06
N LEU A 217 -25.59 -10.66 -23.25
CA LEU A 217 -26.71 -9.82 -23.66
C LEU A 217 -28.05 -10.57 -23.65
N ALA A 218 -28.05 -11.85 -24.03
CA ALA A 218 -29.26 -12.67 -24.06
C ALA A 218 -29.71 -13.20 -22.68
N ARG A 219 -28.81 -13.27 -21.69
CA ARG A 219 -29.07 -13.95 -20.39
C ARG A 219 -29.04 -13.02 -19.19
N MET A 220 -28.50 -11.82 -19.32
CA MET A 220 -28.43 -10.83 -18.25
C MET A 220 -29.55 -9.80 -18.38
N ASP A 221 -30.16 -9.42 -17.25
CA ASP A 221 -31.18 -8.38 -17.22
C ASP A 221 -30.52 -7.01 -16.96
N PRO A 222 -30.59 -6.01 -17.84
CA PRO A 222 -29.95 -4.71 -17.64
C PRO A 222 -30.70 -3.84 -16.60
N ILE A 223 -30.67 -4.26 -15.34
CA ILE A 223 -31.43 -3.65 -14.23
C ILE A 223 -30.85 -2.29 -13.84
N LEU A 224 -29.52 -2.19 -13.83
CA LEU A 224 -28.80 -0.96 -13.52
C LEU A 224 -28.52 -0.17 -14.81
N SER A 225 -29.59 0.18 -15.52
CA SER A 225 -29.61 0.98 -16.75
C SER A 225 -30.21 2.37 -16.49
N GLY A 226 -29.73 3.39 -17.19
CA GLY A 226 -30.25 4.75 -17.10
C GLY A 226 -30.61 5.32 -18.47
N TRP A 227 -30.84 6.63 -18.54
CA TRP A 227 -31.39 7.26 -19.75
C TRP A 227 -30.50 7.09 -20.99
N THR A 228 -29.18 7.03 -20.82
CA THR A 228 -28.22 6.77 -21.91
C THR A 228 -28.13 5.30 -22.32
N GLY A 229 -28.67 4.38 -21.52
CA GLY A 229 -28.77 2.96 -21.83
C GLY A 229 -30.16 2.52 -22.30
N ALA A 230 -31.12 3.44 -22.35
CA ALA A 230 -32.43 3.21 -22.93
C ALA A 230 -32.37 3.30 -24.46
N ARG A 231 -33.23 2.54 -25.13
CA ARG A 231 -33.50 2.67 -26.56
C ARG A 231 -34.04 4.08 -26.81
N ASP A 232 -33.55 4.73 -27.87
CA ASP A 232 -33.97 6.08 -28.26
C ASP A 232 -33.75 7.15 -27.17
N SER A 233 -32.59 7.13 -26.49
CA SER A 233 -32.23 8.03 -25.37
C SER A 233 -32.38 9.55 -25.61
N GLY A 234 -32.54 10.00 -26.85
CA GLY A 234 -32.82 11.39 -27.21
C GLY A 234 -34.31 11.76 -27.26
N LEU A 235 -35.22 10.79 -27.05
CA LEU A 235 -36.67 10.98 -27.11
C LEU A 235 -37.21 11.29 -25.71
N PHE A 236 -37.71 12.52 -25.51
CA PHE A 236 -38.25 13.00 -24.23
C PHE A 236 -39.78 13.06 -24.27
N ASP A 237 -40.44 11.90 -24.30
CA ASP A 237 -41.89 11.75 -24.51
C ASP A 237 -42.69 11.36 -23.24
N ASN A 238 -42.02 11.29 -22.08
CA ASN A 238 -42.54 10.85 -20.78
C ASN A 238 -42.84 9.34 -20.68
N GLU A 239 -42.37 8.53 -21.63
CA GLU A 239 -42.43 7.07 -21.53
C GLU A 239 -41.14 6.49 -20.93
N ILE A 240 -41.24 5.28 -20.37
CA ILE A 240 -40.05 4.51 -19.97
C ILE A 240 -39.69 3.60 -21.14
N HIS A 241 -38.63 3.96 -21.87
CA HIS A 241 -38.17 3.16 -23.01
C HIS A 241 -37.43 1.90 -22.54
N PRO A 242 -37.54 0.79 -23.28
CA PRO A 242 -36.81 -0.43 -22.96
C PRO A 242 -35.30 -0.19 -23.03
N ALA A 243 -34.52 -1.00 -22.32
CA ALA A 243 -33.06 -0.98 -22.45
C ALA A 243 -32.63 -1.25 -23.91
N ASP A 244 -31.53 -0.63 -24.30
CA ASP A 244 -30.91 -0.86 -25.61
C ASP A 244 -30.52 -2.35 -25.77
N PRO A 245 -30.66 -2.98 -26.95
CA PRO A 245 -30.32 -4.40 -27.10
C PRO A 245 -28.81 -4.68 -27.05
N THR A 246 -27.97 -3.64 -27.08
CA THR A 246 -26.51 -3.73 -27.09
C THR A 246 -25.93 -3.55 -25.67
N ALA A 247 -24.60 -3.58 -25.53
CA ALA A 247 -23.90 -3.24 -24.30
C ALA A 247 -24.20 -1.83 -23.80
N ALA A 248 -24.71 -0.93 -24.66
CA ALA A 248 -25.17 0.39 -24.26
C ALA A 248 -26.24 0.32 -23.15
N SER A 249 -26.98 -0.78 -23.02
CA SER A 249 -27.91 -1.02 -21.89
C SER A 249 -27.28 -0.88 -20.50
N TRP A 250 -25.97 -1.03 -20.37
CA TRP A 250 -25.25 -0.82 -19.11
C TRP A 250 -24.86 0.66 -18.89
N SER A 251 -25.17 1.56 -19.81
CA SER A 251 -24.95 2.99 -19.62
C SER A 251 -26.02 3.58 -18.68
N ILE A 252 -25.58 4.36 -17.69
CA ILE A 252 -26.48 4.99 -16.70
C ILE A 252 -26.67 6.48 -17.01
N SER A 253 -25.59 7.17 -17.36
CA SER A 253 -25.59 8.57 -17.77
C SER A 253 -24.34 8.84 -18.60
N ASN A 254 -24.27 10.03 -19.21
CA ASN A 254 -23.08 10.49 -19.93
C ASN A 254 -21.87 10.54 -18.98
N LEU A 255 -20.76 9.94 -19.43
CA LEU A 255 -19.47 10.08 -18.77
C LEU A 255 -18.82 11.42 -19.13
N SER A 256 -17.77 11.79 -18.41
CA SER A 256 -16.97 12.96 -18.76
C SER A 256 -16.33 12.76 -20.15
N PRO A 257 -16.58 13.63 -21.13
CA PRO A 257 -15.97 13.53 -22.45
C PRO A 257 -14.46 13.78 -22.41
N VAL A 258 -13.99 14.60 -21.45
CA VAL A 258 -12.57 14.84 -21.21
C VAL A 258 -11.89 13.54 -20.76
N THR A 259 -12.51 12.85 -19.80
CA THR A 259 -12.02 11.57 -19.27
C THR A 259 -12.12 10.46 -20.32
N SER A 260 -13.16 10.48 -21.16
CA SER A 260 -13.29 9.55 -22.28
C SER A 260 -12.19 9.77 -23.32
N GLY A 261 -11.85 11.02 -23.65
CA GLY A 261 -10.75 11.31 -24.57
C GLY A 261 -9.38 10.94 -24.01
N ALA A 262 -9.17 11.19 -22.71
CA ALA A 262 -8.00 10.70 -21.98
C ALA A 262 -7.89 9.17 -22.08
N PHE A 263 -9.01 8.46 -21.90
CA PHE A 263 -9.03 7.00 -22.02
C PHE A 263 -8.73 6.51 -23.43
N ALA A 264 -9.30 7.16 -24.45
CA ALA A 264 -9.01 6.86 -25.85
C ALA A 264 -7.51 6.97 -26.15
N ALA A 265 -6.86 8.05 -25.72
CA ALA A 265 -5.43 8.26 -25.94
C ALA A 265 -4.57 7.15 -25.29
N ALA A 266 -4.93 6.71 -24.10
CA ALA A 266 -4.25 5.60 -23.42
C ALA A 266 -4.41 4.26 -24.15
N LEU A 267 -5.63 3.92 -24.58
CA LEU A 267 -5.94 2.70 -25.32
C LEU A 267 -5.22 2.66 -26.67
N GLU A 268 -5.27 3.77 -27.42
CA GLU A 268 -4.59 3.89 -28.72
C GLU A 268 -3.07 3.79 -28.57
N LEU A 269 -2.48 4.35 -27.51
CA LEU A 269 -1.06 4.20 -27.24
C LEU A 269 -0.67 2.73 -27.01
N VAL A 270 -1.52 1.96 -26.31
CA VAL A 270 -1.33 0.50 -26.13
C VAL A 270 -1.47 -0.23 -27.47
N GLU A 271 -2.51 0.09 -28.25
CA GLU A 271 -2.77 -0.49 -29.57
C GLU A 271 -1.59 -0.26 -30.54
N GLU A 272 -1.11 0.98 -30.64
CA GLU A 272 0.02 1.37 -31.49
C GLU A 272 1.35 0.72 -31.09
N THR A 273 1.51 0.42 -29.80
CA THR A 273 2.74 -0.18 -29.26
C THR A 273 2.71 -1.71 -29.38
N GLY A 274 1.52 -2.30 -29.25
CA GLY A 274 1.30 -3.73 -29.23
C GLY A 274 1.49 -4.32 -27.83
N VAL A 275 0.49 -5.09 -27.38
CA VAL A 275 0.48 -5.73 -26.05
C VAL A 275 1.67 -6.66 -25.87
N ALA A 276 2.08 -7.42 -26.90
CA ALA A 276 3.22 -8.33 -26.84
C ALA A 276 4.55 -7.62 -26.50
N ALA A 277 4.78 -6.43 -27.05
CA ALA A 277 6.01 -5.66 -26.79
C ALA A 277 6.03 -5.11 -25.35
N ILE A 278 4.87 -4.64 -24.88
CA ILE A 278 4.68 -4.15 -23.50
C ILE A 278 4.87 -5.31 -22.51
N ALA A 279 4.19 -6.43 -22.74
CA ALA A 279 4.24 -7.63 -21.91
C ALA A 279 5.66 -8.20 -21.82
N GLY A 280 6.35 -8.34 -22.95
CA GLY A 280 7.72 -8.84 -22.98
C GLY A 280 8.69 -7.97 -22.17
N ARG A 281 8.54 -6.65 -22.24
CA ARG A 281 9.38 -5.72 -21.47
C ARG A 281 9.08 -5.77 -19.97
N ILE A 282 7.80 -5.91 -19.59
CA ILE A 282 7.41 -6.11 -18.19
C ILE A 282 8.01 -7.40 -17.65
N ASP A 283 7.93 -8.50 -18.41
CA ASP A 283 8.50 -9.79 -18.03
C ASP A 283 10.01 -9.70 -17.80
N GLU A 284 10.75 -9.02 -18.70
CA GLU A 284 12.18 -8.75 -18.50
C GLU A 284 12.45 -7.98 -17.19
N ARG A 285 11.66 -6.93 -16.87
CA ARG A 285 11.86 -6.15 -15.64
C ARG A 285 11.53 -6.96 -14.38
N VAL A 286 10.48 -7.77 -14.44
CA VAL A 286 10.12 -8.68 -13.34
C VAL A 286 11.23 -9.71 -13.12
N GLY A 287 11.81 -10.26 -14.20
CA GLY A 287 12.92 -11.22 -14.13
C GLY A 287 14.16 -10.64 -13.44
N GLU A 288 14.57 -9.42 -13.82
CA GLU A 288 15.70 -8.74 -13.17
C GLU A 288 15.45 -8.45 -11.69
N LEU A 289 14.25 -7.97 -11.35
CA LEU A 289 13.88 -7.73 -9.95
C LEU A 289 13.87 -9.04 -9.16
N GLU A 290 13.32 -10.11 -9.72
CA GLU A 290 13.31 -11.43 -9.08
C GLU A 290 14.73 -11.95 -8.83
N GLU A 291 15.64 -11.80 -9.79
CA GLU A 291 17.04 -12.19 -9.64
C GLU A 291 17.71 -11.44 -8.48
N VAL A 292 17.52 -10.12 -8.41
CA VAL A 292 18.01 -9.31 -7.28
C VAL A 292 17.43 -9.80 -5.96
N LEU A 293 16.10 -9.92 -5.86
CA LEU A 293 15.43 -10.36 -4.64
C LEU A 293 15.95 -11.72 -4.16
N ARG A 294 16.06 -12.70 -5.06
CA ARG A 294 16.58 -14.04 -4.75
C ARG A 294 18.04 -14.01 -4.31
N SER A 295 18.86 -13.12 -4.88
CA SER A 295 20.26 -12.97 -4.45
C SER A 295 20.42 -12.51 -3.00
N PHE A 296 19.38 -11.87 -2.43
CA PHE A 296 19.31 -11.49 -1.01
C PHE A 296 18.53 -12.48 -0.13
N GLY A 297 18.19 -13.66 -0.66
CA GLY A 297 17.46 -14.68 0.08
C GLY A 297 15.95 -14.42 0.23
N ALA A 298 15.37 -13.53 -0.59
CA ALA A 298 13.93 -13.33 -0.59
C ALA A 298 13.18 -14.59 -1.07
N GLU A 299 12.05 -14.89 -0.44
CA GLU A 299 11.12 -15.92 -0.85
C GLU A 299 10.05 -15.30 -1.74
N ILE A 300 9.94 -15.77 -2.98
CA ILE A 300 8.96 -15.27 -3.95
C ILE A 300 7.59 -15.92 -3.66
N VAL A 301 6.63 -15.09 -3.27
CA VAL A 301 5.24 -15.47 -3.00
C VAL A 301 4.43 -15.52 -4.30
N SER A 302 4.82 -14.71 -5.28
CA SER A 302 4.20 -14.69 -6.60
C SER A 302 4.29 -16.03 -7.33
N ALA A 303 3.36 -16.25 -8.27
CA ALA A 303 3.47 -17.37 -9.21
C ALA A 303 4.77 -17.25 -10.02
N THR A 304 5.40 -18.38 -10.36
CA THR A 304 6.65 -18.40 -11.14
C THR A 304 6.41 -18.77 -12.61
N GLU A 305 5.43 -19.62 -12.92
CA GLU A 305 5.18 -20.08 -14.28
C GLU A 305 4.22 -19.17 -15.06
N ARG A 306 3.06 -18.84 -14.46
CA ARG A 306 2.02 -18.02 -15.09
C ARG A 306 1.90 -16.68 -14.36
N ARG A 307 2.88 -15.79 -14.56
CA ARG A 307 2.92 -14.50 -13.87
C ARG A 307 2.75 -13.32 -14.83
N ALA A 308 2.04 -12.29 -14.37
CA ALA A 308 1.97 -10.97 -15.01
C ALA A 308 3.02 -10.01 -14.41
N GLY A 309 2.80 -8.70 -14.48
CA GLY A 309 3.72 -7.69 -13.95
C GLY A 309 3.78 -7.54 -12.42
N ILE A 310 3.28 -8.49 -11.64
CA ILE A 310 3.23 -8.40 -10.17
C ILE A 310 4.19 -9.39 -9.53
N LEU A 311 5.12 -8.88 -8.71
CA LEU A 311 6.11 -9.64 -7.98
C LEU A 311 5.98 -9.37 -6.47
N ALA A 312 5.45 -10.35 -5.75
CA ALA A 312 5.32 -10.36 -4.31
C ALA A 312 6.38 -11.27 -3.69
N PHE A 313 6.99 -10.82 -2.61
CA PHE A 313 8.05 -11.52 -1.90
C PHE A 313 8.03 -11.23 -0.41
N SER A 314 8.55 -12.17 0.37
CA SER A 314 8.94 -11.99 1.76
C SER A 314 10.46 -12.08 1.88
N LEU A 315 11.01 -11.52 2.94
CA LEU A 315 12.42 -11.66 3.27
C LEU A 315 12.50 -12.33 4.64
N PRO A 316 13.07 -13.54 4.77
CA PRO A 316 13.14 -14.24 6.04
C PRO A 316 13.72 -13.35 7.15
N GLU A 317 13.14 -13.45 8.35
CA GLU A 317 13.54 -12.68 9.55
C GLU A 317 13.38 -11.14 9.44
N LYS A 318 12.85 -10.62 8.33
CA LYS A 318 12.58 -9.19 8.13
C LYS A 318 11.09 -8.97 7.90
N PRO A 319 10.37 -8.38 8.87
CA PRO A 319 8.96 -8.02 8.68
C PRO A 319 8.78 -7.15 7.43
N ALA A 320 7.68 -7.35 6.71
CA ALA A 320 7.41 -6.64 5.46
C ALA A 320 7.41 -5.11 5.62
N GLU A 321 6.98 -4.60 6.78
CA GLU A 321 7.04 -3.19 7.14
C GLU A 321 8.48 -2.65 7.16
N GLN A 322 9.42 -3.43 7.68
CA GLN A 322 10.84 -3.07 7.72
C GLN A 322 11.44 -3.04 6.31
N VAL A 323 11.11 -4.04 5.49
CA VAL A 323 11.52 -4.09 4.08
C VAL A 323 10.93 -2.89 3.34
N GLY A 324 9.65 -2.61 3.51
CA GLY A 324 8.96 -1.46 2.92
C GLY A 324 9.55 -0.12 3.31
N ALA A 325 9.93 0.07 4.57
CA ALA A 325 10.61 1.27 5.04
C ALA A 325 11.99 1.43 4.39
N ALA A 326 12.76 0.35 4.25
CA ALA A 326 14.06 0.37 3.56
C ALA A 326 13.92 0.73 2.07
N LEU A 327 12.94 0.15 1.38
CA LEU A 327 12.63 0.50 -0.01
C LEU A 327 12.21 1.98 -0.13
N THR A 328 11.35 2.46 0.77
CA THR A 328 10.90 3.86 0.77
C THR A 328 12.07 4.82 0.99
N ALA A 329 12.98 4.50 1.92
CA ALA A 329 14.18 5.30 2.18
C ALA A 329 15.13 5.36 0.97
N ALA A 330 15.11 4.34 0.11
CA ALA A 330 15.81 4.30 -1.17
C ALA A 330 15.03 4.93 -2.34
N GLY A 331 13.88 5.58 -2.07
CA GLY A 331 13.05 6.22 -3.09
C GLY A 331 12.21 5.24 -3.92
N ILE A 332 11.99 4.02 -3.44
CA ILE A 332 11.23 2.98 -4.14
C ILE A 332 9.78 2.96 -3.63
N ALA A 333 8.83 3.15 -4.54
CA ALA A 333 7.41 3.00 -4.25
C ALA A 333 6.99 1.54 -4.47
N ALA A 334 6.51 0.89 -3.41
CA ALA A 334 6.01 -0.48 -3.42
C ALA A 334 4.75 -0.61 -2.56
N THR A 335 3.97 -1.65 -2.79
CA THR A 335 2.85 -2.01 -1.90
C THR A 335 3.38 -2.88 -0.76
N VAL A 336 3.14 -2.48 0.49
CA VAL A 336 3.49 -3.25 1.68
C VAL A 336 2.23 -3.86 2.28
N ARG A 337 2.26 -5.17 2.55
CA ARG A 337 1.23 -5.89 3.30
C ARG A 337 1.90 -6.62 4.48
N PRO A 338 1.17 -6.95 5.55
CA PRO A 338 1.76 -7.65 6.69
C PRO A 338 2.53 -8.92 6.29
N GLU A 339 2.00 -9.66 5.32
CA GLU A 339 2.54 -10.95 4.89
C GLU A 339 3.70 -10.84 3.88
N HIS A 340 3.74 -9.78 3.07
CA HIS A 340 4.69 -9.65 1.96
C HIS A 340 4.80 -8.20 1.44
N VAL A 341 5.89 -7.92 0.74
CA VAL A 341 6.06 -6.73 -0.08
C VAL A 341 5.74 -7.08 -1.54
N ARG A 342 5.11 -6.16 -2.26
CA ARG A 342 4.76 -6.31 -3.67
C ARG A 342 5.33 -5.17 -4.48
N VAL A 343 6.17 -5.51 -5.44
CA VAL A 343 6.65 -4.63 -6.51
C VAL A 343 5.96 -5.01 -7.81
N SER A 344 5.73 -4.03 -8.66
CA SER A 344 5.04 -4.18 -9.93
C SER A 344 5.61 -3.18 -10.92
N PRO A 345 6.67 -3.54 -11.68
CA PRO A 345 7.22 -2.68 -12.71
C PRO A 345 6.27 -2.57 -13.91
N HIS A 346 6.49 -1.57 -14.75
CA HIS A 346 5.89 -1.46 -16.08
C HIS A 346 6.97 -1.54 -17.16
N ALA A 347 6.56 -1.50 -18.42
CA ALA A 347 7.44 -1.55 -19.57
C ALA A 347 8.39 -0.34 -19.65
N SER A 348 7.97 0.79 -19.09
CA SER A 348 8.77 2.01 -18.92
C SER A 348 9.74 1.97 -17.74
N THR A 349 9.61 1.00 -16.82
CA THR A 349 10.53 0.89 -15.68
C THR A 349 11.96 0.66 -16.21
N PRO A 350 12.93 1.51 -15.84
CA PRO A 350 14.30 1.38 -16.30
C PRO A 350 15.02 0.23 -15.59
N ALA A 351 16.08 -0.30 -16.20
CA ALA A 351 16.93 -1.34 -15.58
C ALA A 351 17.53 -0.90 -14.23
N ALA A 352 17.78 0.40 -14.07
CA ALA A 352 18.30 0.98 -12.82
C ALA A 352 17.38 0.73 -11.60
N ALA A 353 16.10 0.39 -11.80
CA ALA A 353 15.20 0.02 -10.71
C ALA A 353 15.68 -1.21 -9.94
N ALA A 354 16.28 -2.19 -10.64
CA ALA A 354 16.82 -3.40 -10.00
C ALA A 354 18.02 -3.07 -9.11
N GLU A 355 18.89 -2.14 -9.53
CA GLU A 355 20.01 -1.66 -8.73
C GLU A 355 19.55 -0.87 -7.50
N LEU A 356 18.50 -0.03 -7.62
CA LEU A 356 17.92 0.63 -6.44
C LEU A 356 17.40 -0.38 -5.41
N VAL A 357 16.73 -1.45 -5.87
CA VAL A 357 16.26 -2.53 -4.99
C VAL A 357 17.45 -3.26 -4.35
N ARG A 358 18.52 -3.52 -5.11
CA ARG A 358 19.76 -4.10 -4.59
C ARG A 358 20.33 -3.24 -3.46
N ASP A 359 20.56 -1.96 -3.71
CA ASP A 359 21.14 -1.02 -2.73
C ASP A 359 20.29 -0.93 -1.44
N ALA A 360 18.97 -0.92 -1.59
CA ALA A 360 18.04 -0.93 -0.47
C ALA A 360 18.16 -2.20 0.38
N LEU A 361 18.25 -3.36 -0.27
CA LEU A 361 18.37 -4.65 0.42
C LEU A 361 19.77 -4.85 1.01
N GLU A 362 20.84 -4.42 0.35
CA GLU A 362 22.19 -4.40 0.93
C GLU A 362 22.21 -3.57 2.20
N THR A 363 21.62 -2.38 2.17
CA THR A 363 21.55 -1.49 3.33
C THR A 363 20.75 -2.14 4.47
N LEU A 364 19.65 -2.82 4.15
CA LEU A 364 18.80 -3.50 5.13
C LEU A 364 19.48 -4.73 5.76
N LEU A 365 20.21 -5.51 4.96
CA LEU A 365 20.80 -6.79 5.34
C LEU A 365 22.23 -6.68 5.83
N ARG A 366 22.89 -5.53 5.66
CA ARG A 366 24.18 -5.25 6.29
C ARG A 366 24.09 -5.62 7.78
N PRO A 367 24.95 -6.51 8.28
CA PRO A 367 24.90 -6.96 9.66
C PRO A 367 25.02 -5.73 10.57
N ARG A 368 23.93 -5.36 11.22
CA ARG A 368 23.99 -4.42 12.33
C ARG A 368 24.66 -5.17 13.46
N ARG A 369 25.91 -4.83 13.75
CA ARG A 369 26.65 -5.37 14.89
C ARG A 369 25.91 -4.91 16.15
N VAL A 370 25.05 -5.76 16.70
CA VAL A 370 24.46 -5.55 18.02
C VAL A 370 25.59 -5.76 19.02
N VAL A 371 26.30 -4.68 19.32
CA VAL A 371 27.22 -4.64 20.44
C VAL A 371 26.36 -4.44 21.68
N PRO A 372 26.43 -5.32 22.69
CA PRO A 372 25.70 -5.09 23.94
C PRO A 372 26.10 -3.73 24.50
N VAL A 373 25.10 -2.95 24.95
CA VAL A 373 25.26 -1.62 25.56
C VAL A 373 26.35 -1.61 26.65
N ALA A 374 26.66 -2.78 27.21
CA ALA A 374 27.74 -3.00 28.18
C ALA A 374 29.18 -2.84 27.64
N SER A 375 29.43 -2.62 26.34
CA SER A 375 30.80 -2.40 25.85
C SER A 375 31.02 -1.09 25.09
N VAL A 376 30.17 -0.08 25.28
CA VAL A 376 30.54 1.31 24.94
C VAL A 376 31.30 1.90 26.12
N SER A 377 32.49 1.35 26.41
CA SER A 377 33.46 2.00 27.28
C SER A 377 34.58 2.57 26.42
N GLY A 378 34.46 3.84 26.06
CA GLY A 378 35.52 4.55 25.35
C GLY A 378 35.49 6.03 25.70
N ALA A 379 36.58 6.53 26.29
CA ALA A 379 36.78 7.97 26.51
C ALA A 379 36.60 8.78 25.21
N ALA A 380 36.91 8.19 24.05
CA ALA A 380 36.74 8.81 22.73
C ALA A 380 35.29 9.11 22.34
N THR A 381 34.32 8.27 22.71
CA THR A 381 32.88 8.51 22.43
C THR A 381 32.37 9.69 23.26
N HIS A 382 32.83 9.77 24.51
CA HIS A 382 32.50 10.87 25.41
C HIS A 382 33.11 12.19 24.94
N GLU A 383 34.34 12.18 24.43
CA GLU A 383 35.01 13.35 23.83
C GLU A 383 34.26 13.89 22.60
N LEU A 384 33.77 13.00 21.71
CA LEU A 384 33.02 13.39 20.51
C LEU A 384 31.69 14.08 20.87
N LEU A 385 30.92 13.51 21.80
CA LEU A 385 29.66 14.11 22.24
C LEU A 385 29.89 15.42 23.00
N THR A 386 30.97 15.49 23.79
CA THR A 386 31.37 16.73 24.48
C THR A 386 31.68 17.85 23.47
N ALA A 387 32.31 17.53 22.33
CA ALA A 387 32.58 18.49 21.27
C ALA A 387 31.31 19.05 20.60
N LEU A 388 30.16 18.37 20.72
CA LEU A 388 28.87 18.82 20.18
C LEU A 388 28.07 19.70 21.15
N ILE A 389 28.49 19.82 22.41
CA ILE A 389 27.80 20.67 23.40
C ILE A 389 27.64 22.12 22.91
N PRO A 390 28.68 22.81 22.38
CA PRO A 390 28.50 24.17 21.86
C PRO A 390 27.51 24.28 20.69
N ALA A 391 27.32 23.20 19.91
CA ALA A 391 26.35 23.19 18.83
C ALA A 391 24.91 23.18 19.34
N VAL A 392 24.64 22.58 20.50
CA VAL A 392 23.32 22.60 21.16
C VAL A 392 22.90 24.04 21.45
N ASP A 393 23.80 24.82 22.05
CA ASP A 393 23.56 26.23 22.37
C ASP A 393 23.40 27.08 21.09
N GLY A 394 24.28 26.87 20.10
CA GLY A 394 24.23 27.59 18.83
C GLY A 394 22.93 27.33 18.04
N LEU A 395 22.49 26.07 17.97
CA LEU A 395 21.25 25.69 17.30
C LEU A 395 20.03 26.25 18.02
N ALA A 396 19.96 26.16 19.36
CA ALA A 396 18.87 26.75 20.12
C ALA A 396 18.80 28.28 19.95
N ALA A 397 19.95 28.97 19.95
CA ALA A 397 20.01 30.40 19.72
C ALA A 397 19.53 30.80 18.30
N MET A 398 19.88 30.01 17.28
CA MET A 398 19.42 30.23 15.91
C MET A 398 17.92 29.99 15.72
N LEU A 399 17.38 28.95 16.37
CA LEU A 399 15.96 28.62 16.29
C LEU A 399 15.09 29.64 17.05
N GLY A 400 15.66 30.30 18.06
CA GLY A 400 14.99 31.36 18.82
C GLY A 400 14.04 30.83 19.90
N PRO A 401 13.31 31.73 20.58
CA PRO A 401 12.42 31.39 21.69
C PRO A 401 11.35 30.35 21.31
N GLY A 402 10.95 29.51 22.27
CA GLY A 402 9.98 28.43 22.03
C GLY A 402 10.59 27.13 21.47
N ASN A 403 11.92 27.08 21.33
CA ASN A 403 12.66 25.89 20.92
C ASN A 403 13.54 25.36 22.04
N GLU A 404 13.79 24.06 22.01
CA GLU A 404 14.67 23.35 22.92
C GLU A 404 15.49 22.32 22.14
N VAL A 405 16.80 22.32 22.35
CA VAL A 405 17.73 21.37 21.74
C VAL A 405 18.39 20.57 22.86
N LEU A 406 18.46 19.25 22.72
CA LEU A 406 19.06 18.34 23.70
C LEU A 406 20.07 17.43 23.02
N LEU A 407 21.12 17.10 23.75
CA LEU A 407 22.08 16.07 23.37
C LEU A 407 22.06 14.95 24.42
N HIS A 408 21.84 13.73 23.94
CA HIS A 408 21.89 12.52 24.75
C HIS A 408 23.19 11.75 24.49
N ASP A 409 23.78 11.22 25.56
CA ASP A 409 24.85 10.24 25.57
C ASP A 409 24.27 8.89 26.00
N LEU A 410 24.22 7.93 25.07
CA LEU A 410 23.61 6.62 25.31
C LEU A 410 24.49 5.71 26.19
N SER A 411 25.74 6.08 26.44
CA SER A 411 26.57 5.37 27.43
C SER A 411 26.16 5.70 28.87
N ARG A 412 25.44 6.81 29.08
CA ARG A 412 25.02 7.30 30.40
C ARG A 412 23.60 6.90 30.78
N LEU A 413 23.01 5.92 30.09
CA LEU A 413 21.66 5.49 30.40
C LEU A 413 21.51 5.06 31.86
N PRO A 414 20.44 5.50 32.54
CA PRO A 414 19.31 6.30 32.03
C PRO A 414 19.54 7.83 31.95
N ASP A 415 20.51 8.37 32.72
CA ASP A 415 20.87 9.81 32.88
C ASP A 415 21.61 10.38 31.66
N SER A 416 20.95 10.26 30.51
CA SER A 416 21.57 10.46 29.20
C SER A 416 21.73 11.91 28.78
N ILE A 417 20.97 12.87 29.31
CA ILE A 417 21.06 14.27 28.85
C ILE A 417 22.41 14.86 29.27
N VAL A 418 23.27 15.15 28.30
CA VAL A 418 24.60 15.76 28.54
C VAL A 418 24.63 17.26 28.23
N ALA A 419 23.73 17.74 27.38
CA ALA A 419 23.52 19.16 27.14
C ALA A 419 22.06 19.44 26.78
N ILE A 420 21.57 20.61 27.19
CA ILE A 420 20.25 21.10 26.85
C ILE A 420 20.27 22.63 26.80
N ALA A 421 19.69 23.18 25.74
CA ALA A 421 19.49 24.61 25.56
C ALA A 421 18.02 24.87 25.21
N GLY A 422 17.32 25.61 26.06
CA GLY A 422 15.86 25.79 26.00
C GLY A 422 15.18 25.36 27.31
N LYS A 423 13.87 25.59 27.40
CA LYS A 423 13.08 25.30 28.62
C LYS A 423 11.68 24.73 28.30
N LEU A 424 11.48 24.22 27.10
CA LEU A 424 10.16 23.83 26.61
C LEU A 424 9.61 22.60 27.34
N THR A 425 10.47 21.62 27.63
CA THR A 425 10.06 20.37 28.29
C THR A 425 10.36 20.35 29.79
N GLY A 426 11.04 21.37 30.31
CA GLY A 426 11.42 21.46 31.73
C GLY A 426 12.48 20.44 32.17
N ARG A 427 13.10 19.72 31.24
CA ARG A 427 14.19 18.76 31.51
C ARG A 427 15.52 19.49 31.77
N SER A 428 16.47 18.79 32.37
CA SER A 428 17.81 19.32 32.68
C SER A 428 18.92 18.32 32.34
N VAL A 429 20.16 18.80 32.29
CA VAL A 429 21.35 17.93 32.21
C VAL A 429 21.32 16.90 33.35
N GLY A 430 21.64 15.66 33.04
CA GLY A 430 21.49 14.50 33.93
C GLY A 430 20.08 13.92 33.98
N GLY A 431 19.11 14.51 33.30
CA GLY A 431 17.76 13.96 33.20
C GLY A 431 17.69 12.74 32.28
N PRO A 432 16.59 11.96 32.37
CA PRO A 432 16.44 10.75 31.60
C PRO A 432 16.03 11.01 30.14
N MET A 433 16.11 9.96 29.35
CA MET A 433 15.37 9.88 28.08
C MET A 433 13.86 9.88 28.32
N THR A 434 13.10 10.19 27.28
CA THR A 434 11.65 9.94 27.26
C THR A 434 11.36 8.45 27.10
N ASP A 435 10.14 8.03 27.43
CA ASP A 435 9.68 6.65 27.27
C ASP A 435 9.70 6.20 25.80
N LEU A 436 9.37 7.11 24.87
CA LEU A 436 9.48 6.88 23.43
C LEU A 436 10.92 6.54 23.03
N LEU A 437 11.86 7.42 23.38
CA LEU A 437 13.25 7.27 22.97
C LEU A 437 13.94 6.07 23.65
N LEU A 438 13.62 5.82 24.92
CA LEU A 438 14.12 4.65 25.65
C LEU A 438 13.64 3.34 25.00
N GLY A 439 12.37 3.27 24.60
CA GLY A 439 11.82 2.13 23.87
C GLY A 439 12.48 1.94 22.50
N LEU A 440 12.78 3.02 21.77
CA LEU A 440 13.48 2.95 20.47
C LEU A 440 14.91 2.40 20.61
N VAL A 441 15.66 2.88 21.61
CA VAL A 441 17.01 2.37 21.89
C VAL A 441 16.95 0.89 22.26
N ARG A 442 16.00 0.49 23.12
CA ARG A 442 15.84 -0.90 23.53
C ARG A 442 15.52 -1.85 22.36
N ARG A 443 14.69 -1.42 21.42
CA ARG A 443 14.33 -2.20 20.22
C ARG A 443 15.42 -2.20 19.15
N GLY A 444 16.49 -1.44 19.34
CA GLY A 444 17.53 -1.25 18.32
C GLY A 444 17.04 -0.48 17.09
N THR A 445 15.89 0.18 17.20
CA THR A 445 15.30 1.03 16.15
C THR A 445 15.87 2.44 16.29
N THR A 446 17.15 2.59 16.00
CA THR A 446 17.87 3.87 16.05
C THR A 446 17.75 4.60 14.72
N GLN A 447 16.58 4.59 14.08
CA GLN A 447 16.32 5.42 12.89
C GLN A 447 15.95 6.83 13.34
N ASP A 448 16.32 7.81 12.52
CA ASP A 448 16.02 9.21 12.82
C ASP A 448 14.50 9.43 12.70
N LEU A 449 13.94 10.17 13.66
CA LEU A 449 12.53 10.55 13.66
C LEU A 449 12.47 12.05 13.48
N THR A 450 11.82 12.52 12.42
CA THR A 450 11.78 13.96 12.11
C THR A 450 10.35 14.47 12.04
N ASN A 451 10.11 15.66 12.58
CA ASN A 451 8.85 16.39 12.49
C ASN A 451 7.62 15.62 13.00
N TYR A 452 7.77 14.82 14.06
CA TYR A 452 6.63 14.16 14.70
C TYR A 452 6.01 15.09 15.75
N ARG A 453 4.71 14.92 16.01
CA ARG A 453 3.96 15.75 16.98
C ARG A 453 3.79 15.05 18.31
N THR A 454 3.96 15.81 19.38
CA THR A 454 3.70 15.39 20.77
C THR A 454 3.24 16.60 21.60
N HIS A 455 3.16 16.46 22.92
CA HIS A 455 2.77 17.52 23.85
C HIS A 455 3.85 17.78 24.89
N SER A 456 4.11 19.05 25.19
CA SER A 456 4.90 19.45 26.34
C SER A 456 4.18 19.10 27.66
N PRO A 457 4.89 19.08 28.81
CA PRO A 457 4.27 18.81 30.11
C PRO A 457 3.09 19.72 30.49
N ASP A 458 3.03 20.93 29.96
CA ASP A 458 1.94 21.89 30.16
C ASP A 458 0.79 21.78 29.14
N GLY A 459 0.84 20.76 28.27
CA GLY A 459 -0.21 20.42 27.31
C GLY A 459 -0.18 21.19 25.99
N ARG A 460 0.85 22.01 25.75
CA ARG A 460 1.04 22.66 24.45
C ARG A 460 1.52 21.66 23.41
N GLU A 461 1.10 21.84 22.16
CA GLU A 461 1.54 20.96 21.06
C GLU A 461 2.96 21.35 20.64
N ILE A 462 3.83 20.35 20.51
CA ILE A 462 5.22 20.53 20.10
C ILE A 462 5.55 19.63 18.92
N ARG A 463 6.41 20.13 18.04
CA ARG A 463 7.05 19.36 16.97
C ARG A 463 8.42 18.92 17.44
N SER A 464 8.66 17.63 17.39
CA SER A 464 9.90 17.00 17.86
C SER A 464 10.63 16.31 16.72
N SER A 465 11.96 16.30 16.81
CA SER A 465 12.83 15.51 15.96
C SER A 465 13.94 14.88 16.82
N THR A 466 14.25 13.62 16.57
CA THR A 466 15.33 12.85 17.17
C THR A 466 16.27 12.39 16.05
N LEU A 467 17.53 12.84 16.09
CA LEU A 467 18.57 12.45 15.15
C LEU A 467 19.61 11.61 15.88
N PHE A 468 19.78 10.34 15.52
CA PHE A 468 20.77 9.50 16.18
C PHE A 468 22.19 9.83 15.69
N LEU A 469 23.11 10.00 16.63
CA LEU A 469 24.53 10.18 16.35
C LEU A 469 25.20 8.82 16.39
N ARG A 470 25.97 8.50 15.35
CA ARG A 470 26.56 7.18 15.16
C ARG A 470 28.08 7.26 15.07
N ASP A 471 28.76 6.24 15.56
CA ASP A 471 30.20 6.07 15.36
C ASP A 471 30.53 5.61 13.92
N ALA A 472 31.82 5.42 13.63
CA ALA A 472 32.29 4.99 12.31
C ALA A 472 31.77 3.60 11.91
N GLU A 473 31.41 2.78 12.90
CA GLU A 473 30.84 1.45 12.77
C GLU A 473 29.30 1.48 12.63
N GLY A 474 28.68 2.66 12.67
CA GLY A 474 27.24 2.85 12.54
C GLY A 474 26.44 2.60 13.83
N THR A 475 27.10 2.45 14.97
CA THR A 475 26.49 2.25 16.29
C THR A 475 25.96 3.57 16.81
N ALA A 476 24.70 3.60 17.27
CA ALA A 476 24.19 4.79 17.94
C ALA A 476 24.91 5.02 19.26
N ILE A 477 25.61 6.14 19.37
CA ILE A 477 26.36 6.56 20.56
C ILE A 477 25.65 7.68 21.32
N GLY A 478 24.78 8.42 20.64
CA GLY A 478 24.05 9.55 21.18
C GLY A 478 22.84 9.89 20.32
N CYS A 479 22.10 10.92 20.69
CA CYS A 479 21.14 11.54 19.79
C CYS A 479 20.96 13.03 20.07
N LEU A 480 20.70 13.79 19.01
CA LEU A 480 20.35 15.20 19.06
C LEU A 480 18.83 15.32 18.91
N CYS A 481 18.17 15.91 19.91
CA CYS A 481 16.73 16.11 19.90
C CYS A 481 16.43 17.60 19.74
N VAL A 482 15.45 17.94 18.91
CA VAL A 482 14.96 19.31 18.72
C VAL A 482 13.46 19.32 18.96
N ASN A 483 13.01 20.13 19.91
CA ASN A 483 11.61 20.36 20.24
C ASN A 483 11.24 21.82 19.94
N SER A 484 10.17 22.03 19.19
CA SER A 484 9.68 23.35 18.81
C SER A 484 8.21 23.49 19.18
N GLU A 485 7.85 24.58 19.86
CA GLU A 485 6.47 24.95 20.09
C GLU A 485 5.74 25.18 18.75
N LEU A 486 4.58 24.56 18.58
CA LEU A 486 3.75 24.73 17.39
C LEU A 486 2.70 25.83 17.61
N PRO A 487 2.43 26.69 16.61
CA PRO A 487 1.31 27.61 16.67
C PRO A 487 -0.02 26.83 16.68
N ALA A 488 -0.99 27.28 17.48
CA ALA A 488 -2.29 26.64 17.66
C ALA A 488 -3.15 26.45 16.39
N ALA A 489 -2.74 27.02 15.24
CA ALA A 489 -3.46 26.99 13.96
C ALA A 489 -2.76 26.16 12.85
N ALA A 490 -1.67 25.46 13.15
CA ALA A 490 -0.95 24.68 12.14
C ALA A 490 -1.68 23.37 11.82
N GLN A 491 -2.46 23.32 10.73
CA GLN A 491 -2.92 22.07 10.11
C GLN A 491 -1.75 21.47 9.30
N THR A 492 -1.13 20.41 9.80
CA THR A 492 -0.06 19.68 9.10
C THR A 492 -0.36 18.19 9.07
N SER A 493 0.12 17.49 8.03
CA SER A 493 -0.04 16.05 7.83
C SER A 493 1.01 15.21 8.62
N GLU A 494 1.54 15.75 9.71
CA GLU A 494 2.64 15.14 10.48
C GLU A 494 2.14 14.00 11.38
N GLU A 495 3.00 13.00 11.59
CA GLU A 495 2.68 11.82 12.42
C GLU A 495 2.62 12.19 13.91
N ARG A 496 1.57 11.76 14.61
CA ARG A 496 1.41 11.95 16.06
C ARG A 496 2.01 10.79 16.84
N ARG A 497 2.77 11.10 17.88
CA ARG A 497 3.41 10.12 18.78
C ARG A 497 3.05 10.44 20.22
N GLU A 498 2.92 9.39 21.04
CA GLU A 498 2.84 9.53 22.49
C GLU A 498 4.27 9.57 23.06
N GLU A 499 4.60 10.65 23.76
CA GLU A 499 5.91 10.83 24.41
C GLU A 499 5.71 11.61 25.71
N THR A 500 6.34 11.14 26.79
CA THR A 500 6.24 11.77 28.11
C THR A 500 7.60 12.34 28.54
N PHE A 501 7.62 13.63 28.85
CA PHE A 501 8.81 14.34 29.31
C PHE A 501 8.86 14.35 30.83
N LEU A 502 9.72 13.52 31.41
CA LEU A 502 9.85 13.37 32.86
C LEU A 502 11.14 14.03 33.37
N PRO A 503 11.10 14.63 34.57
CA PRO A 503 12.22 15.42 35.09
C PRO A 503 13.39 14.56 35.58
N ASP A 504 13.11 13.34 36.03
CA ASP A 504 14.09 12.47 36.68
C ASP A 504 13.79 10.97 36.42
N VAL A 505 14.79 10.12 36.66
CA VAL A 505 14.74 8.68 36.43
C VAL A 505 13.69 7.99 37.30
N ASP A 506 13.53 8.38 38.56
CA ASP A 506 12.57 7.76 39.48
C ASP A 506 11.12 8.03 39.02
N SER A 507 10.87 9.22 38.48
CA SER A 507 9.61 9.60 37.84
C SER A 507 9.36 8.77 36.58
N LEU A 508 10.39 8.53 35.76
CA LEU A 508 10.30 7.63 34.59
C LEU A 508 10.01 6.18 34.99
N GLN A 509 10.69 5.65 35.99
CA GLN A 509 10.44 4.29 36.47
C GLN A 509 9.02 4.12 36.98
N ARG A 510 8.54 5.04 37.84
CA ARG A 510 7.18 5.01 38.37
C ARG A 510 6.13 5.13 37.27
N PHE A 511 6.36 6.01 36.30
CA PHE A 511 5.47 6.17 35.15
C PHE A 511 5.37 4.89 34.31
N LEU A 512 6.50 4.30 33.92
CA LEU A 512 6.53 3.09 33.09
C LEU A 512 5.86 1.91 33.80
N VAL A 513 6.17 1.70 35.08
CA VAL A 513 5.58 0.61 35.88
C VAL A 513 4.09 0.85 36.09
N GLY A 514 3.67 2.06 36.46
CA GLY A 514 2.27 2.40 36.66
C GLY A 514 1.45 2.22 35.38
N ARG A 515 1.99 2.62 34.22
CA ARG A 515 1.35 2.42 32.91
C ARG A 515 1.17 0.93 32.59
N ALA A 516 2.21 0.13 32.75
CA ALA A 516 2.17 -1.30 32.44
C ALA A 516 1.23 -2.08 33.37
N ILE A 517 1.25 -1.77 34.68
CA ILE A 517 0.31 -2.35 35.64
C ILE A 517 -1.12 -1.91 35.32
N GLY A 518 -1.34 -0.61 35.07
CA GLY A 518 -2.66 -0.06 34.76
C GLY A 518 -3.32 -0.71 33.54
N LYS A 519 -2.55 -0.97 32.47
CA LYS A 519 -3.05 -1.66 31.28
C LYS A 519 -3.54 -3.09 31.53
N SER A 520 -3.03 -3.76 32.56
CA SER A 520 -3.51 -5.10 32.90
C SER A 520 -4.95 -5.09 33.45
N GLY A 521 -5.41 -3.96 34.01
CA GLY A 521 -6.73 -3.82 34.63
C GLY A 521 -6.94 -4.66 35.89
N ILE A 522 -5.89 -5.27 36.44
CA ILE A 522 -5.98 -6.23 37.55
C ILE A 522 -5.10 -5.74 38.70
N PRO A 523 -5.62 -5.66 39.95
CA PRO A 523 -4.79 -5.38 41.12
C PRO A 523 -3.64 -6.40 41.27
N VAL A 524 -2.45 -5.93 41.67
CA VAL A 524 -1.21 -6.72 41.69
C VAL A 524 -1.36 -8.02 42.49
N GLU A 525 -2.06 -7.96 43.62
CA GLU A 525 -2.36 -9.06 44.53
C GLU A 525 -3.23 -10.15 43.88
N LEU A 526 -4.01 -9.81 42.84
CA LEU A 526 -4.83 -10.74 42.05
C LEU A 526 -4.15 -11.21 40.77
N MET A 527 -2.94 -10.72 40.46
CA MET A 527 -2.25 -11.07 39.23
C MET A 527 -1.69 -12.50 39.27
N LYS A 528 -2.08 -13.31 38.28
CA LYS A 528 -1.49 -14.63 38.00
C LYS A 528 -0.17 -14.47 37.23
N LYS A 529 0.64 -15.55 37.14
CA LYS A 529 1.92 -15.60 36.38
C LYS A 529 1.80 -14.92 35.01
N ARG A 530 0.77 -15.27 34.22
CA ARG A 530 0.55 -14.72 32.87
C ARG A 530 0.38 -13.19 32.86
N HIS A 531 -0.25 -12.60 33.87
CA HIS A 531 -0.45 -11.15 33.94
C HIS A 531 0.85 -10.46 34.33
N LYS A 532 1.56 -10.96 35.36
CA LYS A 532 2.87 -10.41 35.76
C LYS A 532 3.92 -10.55 34.66
N SER A 533 3.90 -11.65 33.91
CA SER A 533 4.75 -11.85 32.72
C SER A 533 4.42 -10.88 31.59
N ALA A 534 3.14 -10.58 31.34
CA ALA A 534 2.74 -9.56 30.37
C ALA A 534 3.23 -8.16 30.76
N VAL A 535 3.13 -7.79 32.05
CA VAL A 535 3.70 -6.53 32.57
C VAL A 535 5.22 -6.47 32.35
N VAL A 536 5.94 -7.56 32.62
CA VAL A 536 7.39 -7.63 32.36
C VAL A 536 7.72 -7.49 30.87
N ARG A 537 6.92 -8.09 29.98
CA ARG A 537 7.09 -7.97 28.53
C ARG A 537 6.95 -6.52 28.08
N GLU A 538 5.89 -5.85 28.51
CA GLU A 538 5.67 -4.44 28.18
C GLU A 538 6.81 -3.55 28.68
N LEU A 539 7.29 -3.78 29.90
CA LEU A 539 8.43 -3.05 30.46
C LEU A 539 9.73 -3.35 29.72
N ASP A 540 9.96 -4.59 29.28
CA ASP A 540 11.11 -4.93 28.45
C ASP A 540 11.06 -4.26 27.08
N GLU A 541 9.90 -4.17 26.45
CA GLU A 541 9.71 -3.45 25.19
C GLU A 541 9.85 -1.92 25.34
N ALA A 542 9.47 -1.38 26.49
CA ALA A 542 9.63 0.03 26.84
C ALA A 542 11.06 0.41 27.24
N GLY A 543 11.99 -0.56 27.29
CA GLY A 543 13.39 -0.31 27.69
C GLY A 543 13.59 -0.10 29.19
N TYR A 544 12.61 -0.44 30.02
CA TYR A 544 12.66 -0.27 31.47
C TYR A 544 13.90 -0.92 32.11
N PHE A 545 14.32 -2.09 31.61
CA PHE A 545 15.47 -2.83 32.14
C PHE A 545 16.83 -2.30 31.68
N LEU A 546 16.87 -1.20 30.90
CA LEU A 546 18.10 -0.43 30.67
C LEU A 546 18.40 0.51 31.84
N ILE A 547 17.43 0.74 32.73
CA ILE A 547 17.57 1.58 33.91
C ILE A 547 18.25 0.76 35.03
N LYS A 548 19.20 1.39 35.73
CA LYS A 548 19.87 0.77 36.88
C LYS A 548 18.86 0.39 37.97
N ASP A 549 19.07 -0.75 38.62
CA ASP A 549 18.23 -1.27 39.71
C ASP A 549 16.74 -1.51 39.36
N ALA A 550 16.38 -1.47 38.07
CA ALA A 550 15.01 -1.67 37.58
C ALA A 550 14.38 -3.00 38.01
N VAL A 551 15.19 -4.07 38.05
CA VAL A 551 14.72 -5.40 38.47
C VAL A 551 14.28 -5.40 39.94
N ASP A 552 15.03 -4.71 40.81
CA ASP A 552 14.71 -4.64 42.24
C ASP A 552 13.46 -3.81 42.48
N HIS A 553 13.36 -2.65 41.81
CA HIS A 553 12.17 -1.81 41.88
C HIS A 553 10.92 -2.56 41.40
N LEU A 554 10.96 -3.24 40.24
CA LEU A 554 9.82 -3.97 39.71
C LEU A 554 9.44 -5.19 40.54
N ALA A 555 10.41 -5.91 41.10
CA ALA A 555 10.17 -7.04 42.00
C ALA A 555 9.32 -6.60 43.21
N GLY A 556 9.63 -5.44 43.80
CA GLY A 556 8.83 -4.83 44.86
C GLY A 556 7.41 -4.47 44.41
N GLN A 557 7.27 -3.83 43.25
CA GLN A 557 5.97 -3.37 42.72
C GLN A 557 5.04 -4.53 42.31
N LEU A 558 5.59 -5.65 41.85
CA LEU A 558 4.82 -6.83 41.47
C LEU A 558 4.69 -7.86 42.60
N GLU A 559 5.21 -7.59 43.80
CA GLU A 559 5.23 -8.52 44.94
C GLU A 559 5.80 -9.91 44.55
N VAL A 560 6.94 -9.91 43.86
CA VAL A 560 7.66 -11.14 43.46
C VAL A 560 9.15 -11.02 43.75
N THR A 561 9.89 -12.13 43.64
CA THR A 561 11.34 -12.10 43.81
C THR A 561 12.04 -11.59 42.54
N ARG A 562 13.26 -11.04 42.68
CA ARG A 562 14.14 -10.74 41.53
C ARG A 562 14.29 -11.93 40.59
N TYR A 563 14.43 -13.13 41.15
CA TYR A 563 14.57 -14.38 40.40
C TYR A 563 13.37 -14.62 39.48
N THR A 564 12.16 -14.32 39.96
CA THR A 564 10.93 -14.42 39.17
C THR A 564 10.93 -13.45 37.97
N ILE A 565 11.42 -12.22 38.16
CA ILE A 565 11.54 -11.24 37.07
C ILE A 565 12.54 -11.72 36.01
N TYR A 566 13.71 -12.23 36.43
CA TYR A 566 14.68 -12.81 35.49
C TYR A 566 14.12 -14.01 34.72
N ASN A 567 13.34 -14.87 35.38
CA ASN A 567 12.69 -16.00 34.71
C ASN A 567 11.71 -15.51 33.63
N TYR A 568 10.89 -14.51 33.93
CA TYR A 568 9.98 -13.93 32.93
C TYR A 568 10.76 -13.33 31.76
N LEU A 569 11.83 -12.57 32.03
CA LEU A 569 12.68 -12.01 30.98
C LEU A 569 13.32 -13.07 30.09
N ASN A 570 13.81 -14.17 30.68
CA ASN A 570 14.38 -15.28 29.92
C ASN A 570 13.32 -15.97 29.06
N GLU A 571 12.12 -16.24 29.61
CA GLU A 571 10.98 -16.80 28.87
C GLU A 571 10.56 -15.87 27.71
N ILE A 572 10.57 -14.54 27.91
CA ILE A 572 10.16 -13.54 26.91
C ILE A 572 11.20 -13.38 25.80
N ARG A 573 12.50 -13.53 26.09
CA ARG A 573 13.59 -13.34 25.13
C ARG A 573 13.98 -14.62 24.38
N ALA A 574 13.53 -15.79 24.86
CA ALA A 574 13.81 -17.09 24.25
C ALA A 574 12.75 -17.53 23.23
N GLY A 575 11.61 -16.86 23.16
CA GLY A 575 10.57 -17.04 22.13
C GLY A 575 10.30 -15.73 21.43
#